data_AF-A0A6J6TUB0-F1
#
_entry.id   AF-A0A6J6TUB0-F1
#
_cell.length_a   1.000
_cell.length_b   1.000
_cell.length_c   1.000
_cell.angle_alpha   90.00
_cell.angle_beta   90.00
_cell.angle_gamma   90.00
#
_symmetry.space_group_name_H-M   'P 1'
#
loop_
_entity.id
_entity.type
_entity.pdbx_description
1 polymer ?
#
loop_
_entity_poly.entity_id
_entity_poly.type
_entity_poly.pdbx_seq_one_letter_code
_entity_poly.pdbx_strand_id
1 'polypeptide(L)'
;MLRTHSDVIVSGGFYAFDMSANLKRRKRLRTLVCPQCGALGLKRIIYGMPDEDFPFEKYIVGGCIMSEADIGCTKCDWVGIWSEL
;
A
#
# COMPACT_ATOMS: atom_id res chain seq x y z
N MET A 1 -6.75 6.63 46.36
CA MET A 1 -5.40 7.13 46.00
C MET A 1 -5.56 8.47 45.31
N LEU A 2 -5.02 9.54 45.90
CA LEU A 2 -5.03 10.91 45.40
C LEU A 2 -3.86 11.17 44.44
N ARG A 3 -4.12 11.97 43.39
CA ARG A 3 -3.25 12.97 42.71
C ARG A 3 -1.89 12.46 42.15
N THR A 4 -1.51 12.76 40.91
CA THR A 4 -0.99 14.09 40.50
C THR A 4 -0.64 14.12 39.00
N HIS A 5 -0.92 15.26 38.37
CA HIS A 5 -0.14 15.98 37.34
C HIS A 5 0.10 15.35 35.96
N SER A 6 -0.49 15.93 34.90
CA SER A 6 0.09 17.01 34.05
C SER A 6 0.94 16.38 32.94
N ASP A 7 0.74 16.64 31.65
CA ASP A 7 0.69 17.98 31.07
C ASP A 7 -0.36 18.15 29.97
N VAL A 8 -1.02 19.29 30.08
CA VAL A 8 -1.82 19.94 29.07
C VAL A 8 -0.91 20.35 27.91
N ILE A 9 -1.25 19.99 26.67
CA ILE A 9 -0.92 20.82 25.52
C ILE A 9 -2.23 21.33 24.91
N VAL A 10 -2.30 22.65 24.98
CA VAL A 10 -3.34 23.61 24.64
C VAL A 10 -3.66 23.60 23.13
N SER A 11 -4.96 23.54 22.86
CA SER A 11 -5.70 24.24 21.79
C SER A 11 -5.39 23.99 20.32
N GLY A 12 -6.43 23.54 19.63
CA GLY A 12 -6.59 23.75 18.19
C GLY A 12 -7.75 22.92 17.66
N GLY A 13 -8.95 23.50 17.60
CA GLY A 13 -10.14 22.81 17.12
C GLY A 13 -9.98 22.31 15.69
N PHE A 14 -10.30 21.04 15.49
CA PHE A 14 -10.69 20.50 14.19
C PHE A 14 -11.58 19.28 14.48
N TYR A 15 -12.80 19.33 13.97
CA TYR A 15 -13.84 18.30 14.07
C TYR A 15 -13.24 16.89 13.85
N ALA A 16 -13.05 16.13 14.93
CA ALA A 16 -12.61 14.75 14.86
C ALA A 16 -13.84 13.84 14.82
N PHE A 17 -14.26 13.46 13.62
CA PHE A 17 -15.05 12.25 13.44
C PHE A 17 -14.12 11.06 13.72
N ASP A 18 -14.40 10.37 14.82
CA ASP A 18 -13.70 9.17 15.24
C ASP A 18 -13.90 8.06 14.19
N MET A 19 -12.85 7.78 13.42
CA MET A 19 -12.79 6.59 12.58
C MET A 19 -11.59 5.81 13.06
N SER A 20 -11.85 4.84 13.95
CA SER A 20 -10.93 3.77 14.34
C SER A 20 -10.46 2.98 13.12
N ALA A 21 -9.58 3.57 12.32
CA ALA A 21 -8.85 2.87 11.29
C ALA A 21 -7.73 2.11 12.00
N ASN A 22 -7.93 0.80 12.15
CA ASN A 22 -6.84 -0.14 12.38
C ASN A 22 -5.90 -0.04 11.16
N LEU A 23 -5.02 0.97 11.17
CA LEU A 23 -3.98 1.20 10.19
C LEU A 23 -2.93 0.11 10.37
N LYS A 24 -3.28 -1.14 10.01
CA LYS A 24 -2.29 -2.19 9.75
C LYS A 24 -1.27 -1.55 8.81
N ARG A 25 -0.08 -1.31 9.35
CA ARG A 25 1.01 -0.57 8.71
C ARG A 25 1.26 -1.21 7.35
N ARG A 26 0.80 -0.58 6.27
CA ARG A 26 0.87 -1.11 4.90
C ARG A 26 2.33 -1.47 4.59
N LYS A 27 2.64 -2.77 4.46
CA LYS A 27 4.00 -3.28 4.21
C LYS A 27 4.54 -2.65 2.91
N ARG A 28 5.77 -2.13 2.88
CA ARG A 28 6.32 -1.55 1.65
C ARG A 28 6.46 -2.67 0.60
N LEU A 29 5.75 -2.60 -0.51
CA LEU A 29 5.79 -3.64 -1.57
C LEU A 29 7.21 -3.95 -2.06
N ARG A 30 8.08 -2.94 -2.08
CA ARG A 30 9.50 -3.07 -2.44
C ARG A 30 10.30 -4.00 -1.52
N THR A 31 9.83 -4.27 -0.31
CA THR A 31 10.48 -5.17 0.64
C THR A 31 9.85 -6.57 0.66
N LEU A 32 8.80 -6.81 -0.14
CA LEU A 32 8.17 -8.13 -0.24
C LEU A 32 8.93 -9.02 -1.23
N VAL A 33 8.96 -10.31 -0.92
CA VAL A 33 9.53 -11.36 -1.75
C VAL A 33 8.42 -11.97 -2.60
N CYS A 34 8.67 -12.17 -3.89
CA CYS A 34 7.76 -12.86 -4.78
C CYS A 34 7.66 -14.34 -4.36
N PRO A 35 6.45 -14.88 -4.14
CA PRO A 35 6.27 -16.27 -3.73
C PRO A 35 6.63 -17.28 -4.83
N GLN A 36 6.62 -16.86 -6.11
CA GLN A 36 6.87 -17.75 -7.24
C GLN A 36 8.37 -17.89 -7.57
N CYS A 37 9.13 -16.80 -7.53
CA CYS A 37 10.53 -16.79 -7.98
C CYS A 37 11.54 -16.35 -6.91
N GLY A 38 11.09 -15.94 -5.72
CA GLY A 38 11.97 -15.48 -4.65
C GLY A 38 12.59 -14.10 -4.87
N ALA A 39 12.24 -13.38 -5.94
CA ALA A 39 12.76 -12.05 -6.19
C ALA A 39 12.21 -11.01 -5.19
N LEU A 40 13.05 -10.10 -4.73
CA LEU A 40 12.65 -8.96 -3.90
C LEU A 40 12.07 -7.83 -4.76
N GLY A 41 11.00 -7.21 -4.28
CA GLY A 41 10.46 -5.98 -4.83
C GLY A 41 9.24 -6.17 -5.72
N LEU A 42 8.08 -6.37 -5.09
CA LEU A 42 6.80 -6.35 -5.79
C LEU A 42 6.38 -4.91 -6.13
N LYS A 43 5.63 -4.75 -7.23
CA LYS A 43 5.09 -3.46 -7.70
C LYS A 43 3.57 -3.53 -7.78
N ARG A 44 2.90 -2.38 -7.73
CA ARG A 44 1.45 -2.33 -7.95
C ARG A 44 1.13 -2.43 -9.43
N ILE A 45 0.02 -3.09 -9.73
CA ILE A 45 -0.56 -3.14 -11.08
C ILE A 45 -1.53 -1.96 -11.22
N ILE A 46 -1.37 -1.19 -12.28
CA ILE A 46 -2.30 -0.13 -12.69
C ILE A 46 -2.98 -0.62 -13.96
N TYR A 47 -4.30 -0.75 -13.90
CA TYR A 47 -5.11 -1.14 -15.06
C TYR A 47 -5.50 0.09 -15.87
N GLY A 48 -5.62 -0.10 -17.19
CA GLY A 48 -5.97 0.95 -18.13
C GLY A 48 -4.84 1.30 -19.08
N MET A 49 -5.07 2.33 -19.91
CA MET A 49 -4.10 2.83 -20.87
C MET A 49 -3.22 3.89 -20.18
N PRO A 50 -1.91 3.65 -20.02
CA PRO A 50 -0.99 4.64 -19.48
C PRO A 50 -0.72 5.76 -20.50
N ASP A 51 -0.55 6.98 -20.02
CA ASP A 51 0.00 8.09 -20.80
C ASP A 51 1.53 7.99 -20.93
N GLU A 52 2.13 8.86 -21.76
CA GLU A 52 3.57 8.91 -22.00
C GLU A 52 4.42 9.22 -20.74
N ASP A 53 3.86 9.97 -19.79
CA ASP A 53 4.49 10.29 -18.49
C ASP A 53 4.35 9.18 -17.44
N PHE A 54 3.84 7.99 -17.80
CA PHE A 54 3.58 6.94 -16.83
C PHE A 54 4.88 6.36 -16.24
N PRO A 55 5.04 6.31 -14.91
CA PRO A 55 6.27 5.82 -14.30
C PRO A 55 6.34 4.28 -14.27
N PHE A 56 6.69 3.67 -15.40
CA PHE A 56 6.88 2.22 -15.59
C PHE A 56 7.93 1.61 -14.65
N GLU A 57 8.81 2.43 -14.09
CA GLU A 57 9.77 1.97 -13.08
C GLU A 57 9.07 1.65 -11.75
N LYS A 58 8.01 2.36 -11.39
CA LYS A 58 7.34 2.21 -10.09
C LYS A 58 6.14 1.25 -10.13
N TYR A 59 5.49 1.15 -11.28
CA TYR A 59 4.25 0.40 -11.45
C TYR A 59 4.32 -0.54 -12.64
N ILE A 60 3.52 -1.59 -12.59
CA ILE A 60 3.27 -2.50 -13.71
C ILE A 60 1.94 -2.08 -14.34
N VAL A 61 1.87 -2.08 -15.67
CA VAL A 61 0.62 -1.81 -16.37
C VAL A 61 -0.09 -3.15 -16.59
N GLY A 62 -1.31 -3.25 -16.10
CA GLY A 62 -2.19 -4.38 -16.34
C GLY A 62 -2.84 -4.29 -17.71
N GLY A 63 -3.55 -5.35 -18.11
CA GLY A 63 -4.35 -5.33 -19.33
C GLY A 63 -5.56 -4.38 -19.23
N CYS A 64 -6.37 -4.37 -20.29
CA CYS A 64 -7.60 -3.58 -20.34
C CYS A 64 -8.68 -4.09 -19.37
N ILE A 65 -8.63 -5.38 -19.00
CA ILE A 65 -9.61 -6.01 -18.11
C ILE A 65 -9.06 -5.97 -16.68
N MET A 66 -9.79 -5.30 -15.78
CA MET A 66 -9.46 -5.30 -14.37
C MET A 66 -9.55 -6.71 -13.80
N SER A 67 -8.49 -7.12 -13.10
CA SER A 67 -8.45 -8.36 -12.33
C SER A 67 -8.38 -8.04 -10.84
N GLU A 68 -8.62 -9.05 -9.99
CA GLU A 68 -8.56 -8.88 -8.53
C GLU A 68 -7.13 -8.64 -8.02
N ALA A 69 -6.13 -9.05 -8.81
CA ALA A 69 -4.73 -8.82 -8.52
C ALA A 69 -4.34 -7.34 -8.60
N ASP A 70 -3.75 -6.79 -7.55
CA ASP A 70 -3.32 -5.38 -7.47
C ASP A 70 -1.79 -5.23 -7.39
N ILE A 71 -1.06 -6.35 -7.35
CA ILE A 71 0.40 -6.40 -7.30
C ILE A 71 0.96 -7.47 -8.23
N GLY A 72 2.20 -7.26 -8.65
CA GLY A 72 2.92 -8.21 -9.47
C GLY A 72 4.43 -8.16 -9.33
N CYS A 73 5.09 -9.17 -9.89
CA CYS A 73 6.53 -9.32 -9.93
C CYS A 73 7.05 -9.04 -11.34
N THR A 74 8.01 -8.12 -11.48
CA THR A 74 8.62 -7.79 -12.78
C THR A 74 9.65 -8.82 -13.28
N LYS A 75 9.91 -9.89 -12.53
CA LYS A 75 10.92 -10.91 -12.87
C LYS A 75 10.31 -12.18 -13.48
N CYS A 76 9.09 -12.52 -13.09
CA CYS A 76 8.42 -13.77 -13.48
C CYS A 76 6.95 -13.58 -13.82
N ASP A 77 6.50 -12.33 -13.94
CA ASP A 77 5.13 -11.93 -14.26
C ASP A 77 4.05 -12.50 -13.34
N TRP A 78 4.43 -12.93 -12.14
CA TRP A 78 3.49 -13.35 -11.11
C TRP A 78 2.59 -12.17 -10.70
N VAL A 79 1.30 -12.44 -10.51
CA VAL A 79 0.29 -11.47 -10.07
C VAL A 79 -0.48 -12.00 -8.87
N GLY A 80 -0.92 -11.12 -7.98
CA GLY A 80 -1.72 -11.50 -6.81
C GLY A 80 -2.29 -10.30 -6.07
N ILE A 81 -2.85 -10.56 -4.87
CA ILE A 81 -3.53 -9.55 -4.05
C ILE A 81 -2.65 -9.17 -2.85
N TRP A 82 -2.41 -7.87 -2.65
CA TRP A 82 -1.56 -7.36 -1.58
C TRP A 82 -2.09 -7.67 -0.18
N SER A 83 -3.41 -7.67 -0.01
CA SER A 83 -4.07 -7.98 1.26
C SER A 83 -3.86 -9.43 1.71
N GLU A 84 -3.46 -10.33 0.80
CA GLU A 84 -3.29 -11.76 1.04
C GLU A 84 -1.83 -12.17 1.31
N LEU A 85 -0.89 -11.20 1.40
CA LEU A 85 0.56 -11.39 1.65
C LEU A 85 1.03 -10.87 3.03
#